data_AF-A0A8E0UX79-F1
#
_entry.id   AF-A0A8E0UX79-F1
#
_cell.length_a   1.000
_cell.length_b   1.000
_cell.length_c   1.000
_cell.angle_alpha   90.00
_cell.angle_beta   90.00
_cell.angle_gamma   90.00
#
_symmetry.space_group_name_H-M   'P 1'
#
loop_
_entity.id
_entity.type
_entity.pdbx_description
1 polymer ?
#
loop_
_entity_poly.entity_id
_entity_poly.type
_entity_poly.pdbx_seq_one_letter_code
_entity_poly.pdbx_strand_id
1 'polypeptide(L)'
;MKSNIAVLAIATFLCRARALPPPPLPEAIEVVELPLPPVAPTDYEGACAESINPHRTGCISQISNVFQAGDFTPDGNHVLANVEFVGAPASPDPASVYIGQQLIVVKTDGSLFPNGDPWKCLSCGVPAIQAQSLNPERDYPHAARNGRQALWGNNILDCGGALLVSDECNPNKTYIYPIYWPTSTNTTAPSGSVREMRMHPDDVHVGWSSFTAGGENTYFGRLQFNDNPTTGDPRVPRYDLVNVNLLADPRSPAPIMAEGNRLKLHDDSILAGELRGFSGTGDEILYVGPTREANNIDIFAVHVATGVVRRLTRHPEYADPIAFSHDNQWFVTMDTRGSNRQMWMAGMRYVPPLIDLVATTAAASTRNNGARRFFQPILIDRFGDRGTYFGQRINAAGDGTNGSVNDPNWNGRADPAFSPDGTRIVFWQALVIPPACGGENPLACPASTAQGGRTYRLMLARLTSRQPTAPATVYRAPDKIPWATPFPPGATIPARYQVPAGNYTLFGKTTGLAHVRLTAYPGLGGLKAVDVNYTNYSDDGQHFIHGYESVTLTLSTSNPWLNKLDWYSGLTQTGAVNASKLTGPGGFHLSIDALTNILEANGTLTTTIDGVIYTQPANGT
;
A
#
# COMPACT_ATOMS: atom_id res chain seq x y z
N MET A 1 12.10 -47.93 -60.03
CA MET A 1 11.15 -47.51 -58.99
C MET A 1 11.73 -47.86 -57.63
N LYS A 2 12.27 -46.87 -56.90
CA LYS A 2 12.76 -47.04 -55.52
C LYS A 2 11.92 -46.13 -54.64
N SER A 3 11.20 -46.74 -53.70
CA SER A 3 10.33 -46.07 -52.74
C SER A 3 11.18 -45.53 -51.59
N ASN A 4 11.11 -44.23 -51.31
CA ASN A 4 11.74 -43.59 -50.16
C ASN A 4 10.68 -43.31 -49.10
N ILE A 5 10.85 -43.94 -47.95
CA ILE A 5 10.09 -43.68 -46.72
C ILE A 5 10.73 -42.46 -46.05
N ALA A 6 9.96 -41.38 -45.87
CA ALA A 6 10.36 -40.23 -45.07
C ALA A 6 9.94 -40.47 -43.61
N VAL A 7 10.92 -40.53 -42.70
CA VAL A 7 10.71 -40.55 -41.25
C VAL A 7 10.57 -39.10 -40.77
N LEU A 8 9.41 -38.78 -40.20
CA LEU A 8 9.12 -37.48 -39.58
C LEU A 8 9.63 -37.51 -38.13
N ALA A 9 10.70 -36.78 -37.83
CA ALA A 9 11.19 -36.61 -36.46
C ALA A 9 10.38 -35.51 -35.75
N ILE A 10 9.55 -35.91 -34.78
CA ILE A 10 8.86 -34.99 -33.88
C ILE A 10 9.86 -34.58 -32.79
N ALA A 11 10.34 -33.34 -32.81
CA ALA A 11 11.13 -32.77 -31.74
C ALA A 11 10.19 -32.28 -30.62
N THR A 12 10.11 -33.04 -29.53
CA THR A 12 9.49 -32.62 -28.28
C THR A 12 10.39 -31.59 -27.58
N PHE A 13 10.03 -30.32 -27.64
CA PHE A 13 10.61 -29.29 -26.77
C PHE A 13 10.14 -29.53 -25.33
N LEU A 14 10.98 -30.20 -24.54
CA LEU A 14 10.87 -30.24 -23.08
C LEU A 14 11.17 -28.84 -22.54
N CYS A 15 10.12 -28.09 -22.22
CA CYS A 15 10.23 -26.86 -21.45
C CYS A 15 10.63 -27.24 -20.02
N ARG A 16 11.94 -27.21 -19.71
CA ARG A 16 12.42 -27.35 -18.33
C ARG A 16 11.88 -26.18 -17.53
N ALA A 17 10.96 -26.45 -16.59
CA ALA A 17 10.63 -25.49 -15.54
C ALA A 17 11.93 -25.07 -14.85
N ARG A 18 12.33 -23.80 -15.02
CA ARG A 18 13.54 -23.27 -14.41
C ARG A 18 13.29 -23.21 -12.90
N ALA A 19 14.02 -24.01 -12.13
CA ALA A 19 13.92 -23.99 -10.68
C ALA A 19 14.15 -22.57 -10.15
N LEU A 20 13.36 -22.16 -9.16
CA LEU A 20 13.54 -20.88 -8.48
C LEU A 20 14.94 -20.83 -7.85
N PRO A 21 15.63 -19.68 -7.90
CA PRO A 21 16.92 -19.55 -7.24
C PRO A 21 16.77 -19.66 -5.72
N PRO A 22 17.83 -20.07 -5.00
CA PRO A 22 17.84 -20.06 -3.55
C PRO A 22 17.57 -18.64 -3.02
N PRO A 23 17.03 -18.50 -1.80
CA PRO A 23 16.94 -17.22 -1.10
C PRO A 23 18.29 -16.49 -1.04
N PRO A 24 18.29 -15.14 -1.14
CA PRO A 24 19.50 -14.37 -0.91
C PRO A 24 19.91 -14.40 0.56
N LEU A 25 21.17 -14.10 0.83
CA LEU A 25 21.66 -13.84 2.19
C LEU A 25 21.14 -12.47 2.68
N PRO A 26 20.95 -12.28 4.00
CA PRO A 26 20.65 -10.96 4.56
C PRO A 26 21.73 -9.93 4.20
N GLU A 27 21.30 -8.70 3.92
CA GLU A 27 22.18 -7.57 3.63
C GLU A 27 22.62 -6.84 4.90
N ALA A 28 23.80 -6.22 4.84
CA ALA A 28 24.22 -5.28 5.87
C ALA A 28 23.48 -3.96 5.66
N ILE A 29 22.77 -3.50 6.69
CA ILE A 29 21.91 -2.32 6.63
C ILE A 29 22.29 -1.35 7.74
N GLU A 30 22.58 -0.11 7.36
CA GLU A 30 22.70 1.03 8.28
C GLU A 30 21.48 1.92 8.10
N VAL A 31 20.83 2.34 9.19
CA VAL A 31 19.67 3.22 9.13
C VAL A 31 19.96 4.53 9.86
N VAL A 32 19.69 5.65 9.21
CA VAL A 32 19.81 7.00 9.77
C VAL A 32 18.51 7.78 9.61
N GLU A 33 18.29 8.77 10.46
CA GLU A 33 17.22 9.74 10.30
C GLU A 33 17.68 10.89 9.39
N LEU A 34 16.86 11.24 8.39
CA LEU A 34 17.10 12.39 7.51
C LEU A 34 16.60 13.68 8.18
N PRO A 35 17.28 14.81 7.93
CA PRO A 35 16.91 16.08 8.54
C PRO A 35 15.59 16.60 7.98
N LEU A 36 14.81 17.21 8.86
CA LEU A 36 13.57 17.92 8.54
C LEU A 36 13.66 19.37 9.06
N PRO A 37 12.80 20.29 8.59
CA PRO A 37 12.73 21.63 9.15
C PRO A 37 12.60 21.62 10.69
N PRO A 38 13.04 22.68 11.39
CA PRO A 38 12.87 22.78 12.84
C PRO A 38 11.40 22.84 13.23
N VAL A 39 11.09 22.43 14.47
CA VAL A 39 9.73 22.44 15.00
C VAL A 39 9.42 23.80 15.63
N ALA A 40 8.26 24.38 15.29
CA ALA A 40 7.78 25.58 15.96
C ALA A 40 7.22 25.24 17.35
N PRO A 41 7.36 26.12 18.36
CA PRO A 41 6.79 25.88 19.69
C PRO A 41 5.26 25.90 19.70
N THR A 42 4.64 26.63 18.76
CA THR A 42 3.19 26.69 18.54
C THR A 42 2.91 26.96 17.06
N ASP A 43 1.64 26.80 16.65
CA ASP A 43 1.22 27.11 15.28
C ASP A 43 0.85 28.61 15.09
N TYR A 44 1.02 29.44 16.13
CA TYR A 44 0.68 30.86 16.07
C TYR A 44 1.61 31.65 15.16
N GLU A 45 1.07 32.65 14.46
CA GLU A 45 1.83 33.55 13.59
C GLU A 45 3.07 34.10 14.30
N GLY A 46 4.23 34.00 13.65
CA GLY A 46 5.53 34.42 14.17
C GLY A 46 6.21 33.49 15.17
N ALA A 47 5.61 32.34 15.53
CA ALA A 47 6.22 31.36 16.43
C ALA A 47 7.49 30.72 15.85
N CYS A 48 7.62 30.63 14.52
CA CYS A 48 8.85 30.28 13.84
C CYS A 48 9.80 31.49 13.78
N ALA A 49 10.37 31.84 14.93
CA ALA A 49 11.28 32.97 15.05
C ALA A 49 12.68 32.65 14.49
N GLU A 50 13.46 33.69 14.18
CA GLU A 50 14.85 33.57 13.70
C GLU A 50 15.76 32.83 14.70
N SER A 51 15.45 32.88 16.00
CA SER A 51 16.17 32.09 17.02
C SER A 51 15.93 30.58 16.92
N ILE A 52 14.83 30.15 16.29
CA ILE A 52 14.48 28.75 16.06
C ILE A 52 14.94 28.31 14.67
N ASN A 53 14.67 29.14 13.66
CA ASN A 53 15.16 28.94 12.30
C ASN A 53 15.91 30.19 11.80
N PRO A 54 17.25 30.26 11.98
CA PRO A 54 18.07 31.39 11.54
C PRO A 54 18.06 31.59 10.01
N HIS A 55 17.81 30.54 9.25
CA HIS A 55 17.74 30.59 7.79
C HIS A 55 16.39 31.11 7.29
N ARG A 56 15.39 31.25 8.20
CA ARG A 56 14.06 31.78 7.91
C ARG A 56 13.35 31.02 6.78
N THR A 57 13.62 29.72 6.70
CA THR A 57 13.04 28.80 5.73
C THR A 57 11.76 28.13 6.21
N GLY A 58 11.24 28.48 7.40
CA GLY A 58 10.00 27.94 7.96
C GLY A 58 10.22 26.85 9.01
N CYS A 59 9.17 26.56 9.77
CA CYS A 59 9.17 25.55 10.83
C CYS A 59 7.97 24.63 10.65
N ILE A 60 8.08 23.38 11.08
CA ILE A 60 7.02 22.37 11.00
C ILE A 60 6.33 22.17 12.35
N SER A 61 5.12 21.62 12.35
CA SER A 61 4.42 21.29 13.60
C SER A 61 5.01 20.05 14.28
N GLN A 62 4.91 19.98 15.60
CA GLN A 62 5.35 18.81 16.38
C GLN A 62 4.56 17.55 16.01
N ILE A 63 3.27 17.70 15.72
CA ILE A 63 2.36 16.63 15.32
C ILE A 63 1.90 16.93 13.91
N SER A 64 1.92 15.93 13.03
CA SER A 64 1.41 16.09 11.66
C SER A 64 0.65 14.85 11.23
N ASN A 65 -0.54 15.08 10.68
CA ASN A 65 -1.36 14.03 10.04
C ASN A 65 -1.15 13.98 8.52
N VAL A 66 -0.32 14.88 7.98
CA VAL A 66 -0.12 15.09 6.54
C VAL A 66 1.31 14.81 6.12
N PHE A 67 2.25 14.69 7.06
CA PHE A 67 3.62 14.32 6.76
C PHE A 67 3.67 12.99 6.00
N GLN A 68 4.43 12.96 4.92
CA GLN A 68 4.64 11.76 4.14
C GLN A 68 5.98 11.81 3.42
N ALA A 69 6.75 10.71 3.49
CA ALA A 69 7.93 10.54 2.64
C ALA A 69 7.51 10.25 1.19
N GLY A 70 8.31 10.75 0.26
CA GLY A 70 8.20 10.43 -1.15
C GLY A 70 9.41 9.70 -1.69
N ASP A 71 9.52 9.71 -3.01
CA ASP A 71 10.59 9.03 -3.74
C ASP A 71 11.90 9.82 -3.78
N PHE A 72 12.96 9.11 -4.19
CA PHE A 72 14.20 9.74 -4.59
C PHE A 72 14.04 10.51 -5.91
N THR A 73 14.68 11.66 -6.01
CA THR A 73 14.88 12.30 -7.32
C THR A 73 15.88 11.48 -8.16
N PRO A 74 15.94 11.67 -9.49
CA PRO A 74 16.72 10.80 -10.38
C PRO A 74 18.23 10.76 -10.12
N ASP A 75 18.78 11.74 -9.41
CA ASP A 75 20.19 11.73 -9.00
C ASP A 75 20.48 10.77 -7.83
N GLY A 76 19.44 10.24 -7.19
CA GLY A 76 19.51 9.35 -6.04
C GLY A 76 19.98 9.99 -4.74
N ASN A 77 20.26 11.28 -4.71
CA ASN A 77 20.84 11.97 -3.55
C ASN A 77 19.85 12.86 -2.81
N HIS A 78 18.67 13.04 -3.37
CA HIS A 78 17.59 13.80 -2.77
C HIS A 78 16.29 13.01 -2.68
N VAL A 79 15.50 13.29 -1.65
CA VAL A 79 14.21 12.65 -1.37
C VAL A 79 13.14 13.73 -1.27
N LEU A 80 11.95 13.49 -1.85
CA LEU A 80 10.79 14.34 -1.67
C LEU A 80 10.09 14.05 -0.33
N ALA A 81 9.48 15.07 0.27
CA ALA A 81 8.59 14.88 1.43
C ALA A 81 7.49 15.94 1.45
N ASN A 82 6.28 15.52 1.81
CA ASN A 82 5.21 16.44 2.18
C ASN A 82 5.37 16.81 3.65
N VAL A 83 5.31 18.10 3.96
CA VAL A 83 5.40 18.63 5.32
C VAL A 83 4.31 19.68 5.55
N GLU A 84 4.02 19.96 6.81
CA GLU A 84 3.14 21.07 7.21
C GLU A 84 3.95 22.15 7.90
N PHE A 85 4.13 23.29 7.23
CA PHE A 85 4.75 24.45 7.84
C PHE A 85 3.75 25.25 8.67
N VAL A 86 4.20 25.72 9.84
CA VAL A 86 3.40 26.46 10.82
C VAL A 86 4.20 27.60 11.44
N GLY A 87 3.48 28.54 12.06
CA GLY A 87 4.08 29.63 12.82
C GLY A 87 4.89 30.64 12.01
N ALA A 88 4.69 30.70 10.69
CA ALA A 88 5.30 31.72 9.83
C ALA A 88 4.97 33.14 10.33
N PRO A 89 5.87 34.12 10.17
CA PRO A 89 5.55 35.51 10.46
C PRO A 89 4.49 36.06 9.48
N ALA A 90 3.82 37.15 9.89
CA ALA A 90 2.84 37.84 9.06
C ALA A 90 3.45 38.41 7.76
N SER A 91 2.66 38.45 6.69
CA SER A 91 3.00 39.26 5.50
C SER A 91 3.17 40.74 5.90
N PRO A 92 4.15 41.49 5.34
CA PRO A 92 4.97 41.19 4.16
C PRO A 92 6.33 40.55 4.45
N ASP A 93 6.51 39.91 5.62
CA ASP A 93 7.75 39.20 5.91
C ASP A 93 8.03 38.12 4.84
N PRO A 94 9.24 38.03 4.25
CA PRO A 94 9.54 37.03 3.22
C PRO A 94 9.32 35.58 3.67
N ALA A 95 9.43 35.28 4.96
CA ALA A 95 9.20 33.94 5.50
C ALA A 95 7.71 33.61 5.68
N SER A 96 6.80 34.56 5.45
CA SER A 96 5.34 34.33 5.48
C SER A 96 4.85 33.28 4.47
N VAL A 97 5.67 32.93 3.48
CA VAL A 97 5.36 31.91 2.46
C VAL A 97 5.45 30.46 2.95
N TYR A 98 6.08 30.22 4.09
CA TYR A 98 6.25 28.88 4.67
C TYR A 98 5.08 28.54 5.57
N ILE A 99 3.91 28.28 4.99
CA ILE A 99 2.69 27.96 5.73
C ILE A 99 1.88 26.84 5.05
N GLY A 100 1.24 25.99 5.85
CA GLY A 100 0.38 24.90 5.39
C GLY A 100 1.16 23.73 4.79
N GLN A 101 0.46 22.86 4.07
CA GLN A 101 1.06 21.69 3.41
C GLN A 101 1.94 22.12 2.24
N GLN A 102 3.20 21.70 2.24
CA GLN A 102 4.19 22.04 1.22
C GLN A 102 5.03 20.82 0.85
N LEU A 103 5.48 20.79 -0.41
CA LEU A 103 6.44 19.82 -0.90
C LEU A 103 7.87 20.34 -0.68
N ILE A 104 8.68 19.57 0.02
CA ILE A 104 10.12 19.83 0.19
C ILE A 104 10.95 18.74 -0.50
N VAL A 105 12.21 19.05 -0.75
CA VAL A 105 13.24 18.09 -1.13
C VAL A 105 14.37 18.11 -0.10
N VAL A 106 14.80 16.93 0.34
CA VAL A 106 15.75 16.71 1.44
C VAL A 106 17.00 16.01 0.91
N LYS A 107 18.18 16.46 1.32
CA LYS A 107 19.46 15.84 0.99
C LYS A 107 19.72 14.60 1.83
N THR A 108 20.30 13.56 1.21
CA THR A 108 20.58 12.28 1.86
C THR A 108 22.03 12.08 2.30
N ASP A 109 22.92 13.01 1.92
CA ASP A 109 24.37 12.93 2.11
C ASP A 109 24.91 13.89 3.18
N GLY A 110 24.03 14.66 3.84
CA GLY A 110 24.41 15.64 4.86
C GLY A 110 24.97 16.96 4.30
N SER A 111 25.02 17.15 2.98
CA SER A 111 25.34 18.44 2.40
C SER A 111 24.16 19.42 2.50
N LEU A 112 24.40 20.70 2.19
CA LEU A 112 23.42 21.78 2.31
C LEU A 112 23.04 22.33 0.94
N PHE A 113 21.81 22.84 0.82
CA PHE A 113 21.41 23.70 -0.28
C PHE A 113 21.96 25.13 -0.06
N PRO A 114 21.93 26.01 -1.07
CA PRO A 114 22.44 27.39 -0.93
C PRO A 114 21.71 28.25 0.10
N ASN A 115 20.49 27.86 0.52
CA ASN A 115 19.77 28.49 1.62
C ASN A 115 20.39 28.19 3.01
N GLY A 116 21.36 27.27 3.08
CA GLY A 116 22.01 26.85 4.32
C GLY A 116 21.37 25.63 5.00
N ASP A 117 20.23 25.16 4.49
CA ASP A 117 19.51 24.01 5.03
C ASP A 117 19.81 22.71 4.26
N PRO A 118 19.68 21.53 4.90
CA PRO A 118 19.76 20.25 4.20
C PRO A 118 18.49 19.92 3.41
N TRP A 119 17.56 20.87 3.30
CA TRP A 119 16.32 20.77 2.56
C TRP A 119 16.00 22.11 1.88
N LYS A 120 15.14 22.06 0.87
CA LYS A 120 14.54 23.27 0.29
C LYS A 120 13.06 23.02 -0.02
N CYS A 121 12.26 24.08 0.03
CA CYS A 121 10.85 24.00 -0.33
C CYS A 121 10.64 24.22 -1.82
N LEU A 122 9.89 23.32 -2.47
CA LEU A 122 9.59 23.37 -3.90
C LEU A 122 8.31 24.15 -4.20
N SER A 123 7.33 24.12 -3.30
CA SER A 123 6.01 24.73 -3.48
C SER A 123 5.80 26.04 -2.72
N CYS A 124 6.72 26.42 -1.82
CA CYS A 124 6.61 27.62 -1.03
C CYS A 124 6.78 28.88 -1.89
N GLY A 125 5.93 29.88 -1.67
CA GLY A 125 6.00 31.16 -2.37
C GLY A 125 5.63 31.11 -3.85
N VAL A 126 5.13 29.97 -4.35
CA VAL A 126 4.65 29.85 -5.73
C VAL A 126 3.47 30.83 -5.91
N PRO A 127 3.53 31.75 -6.88
CA PRO A 127 2.45 32.70 -7.13
C PRO A 127 1.11 32.01 -7.39
N ALA A 128 0.02 32.58 -6.87
CA ALA A 128 -1.32 32.00 -7.05
C ALA A 128 -1.71 31.79 -8.52
N ILE A 129 -1.20 32.62 -9.44
CA ILE A 129 -1.43 32.47 -10.89
C ILE A 129 -0.73 31.23 -11.48
N GLN A 130 0.31 30.71 -10.82
CA GLN A 130 1.05 29.50 -11.21
C GLN A 130 0.52 28.24 -10.49
N ALA A 131 -0.34 28.39 -9.50
CA ALA A 131 -0.96 27.30 -8.73
C ALA A 131 -2.49 27.44 -8.66
N GLN A 132 -3.11 27.73 -9.81
CA GLN A 132 -4.56 27.96 -9.88
C GLN A 132 -5.33 26.68 -9.57
N SER A 133 -6.38 26.81 -8.75
CA SER A 133 -7.24 25.68 -8.34
C SER A 133 -6.46 24.47 -7.80
N LEU A 134 -5.36 24.74 -7.09
CA LEU A 134 -4.55 23.74 -6.40
C LEU A 134 -5.44 22.78 -5.60
N ASN A 135 -5.39 21.50 -5.92
CA ASN A 135 -6.19 20.49 -5.25
C ASN A 135 -5.67 20.28 -3.80
N PRO A 136 -6.57 20.14 -2.80
CA PRO A 136 -6.18 20.00 -1.40
C PRO A 136 -5.53 18.64 -1.05
N GLU A 137 -5.80 17.58 -1.82
CA GLU A 137 -5.13 16.28 -1.69
C GLU A 137 -3.67 16.39 -2.18
N ARG A 138 -2.72 16.27 -1.24
CA ARG A 138 -1.28 16.53 -1.40
C ARG A 138 -0.41 15.39 -0.83
N ASP A 139 -0.95 14.19 -0.86
CA ASP A 139 -0.36 12.95 -0.37
C ASP A 139 0.59 12.32 -1.44
N TYR A 140 1.27 11.23 -1.09
CA TYR A 140 2.08 10.40 -2.00
C TYR A 140 3.00 11.18 -2.97
N PRO A 141 3.99 11.95 -2.46
CA PRO A 141 4.88 12.68 -3.34
C PRO A 141 5.79 11.73 -4.14
N HIS A 142 5.78 11.83 -5.46
CA HIS A 142 6.62 11.01 -6.35
C HIS A 142 7.41 11.89 -7.31
N ALA A 143 8.72 11.68 -7.41
CA ALA A 143 9.55 12.40 -8.38
C ALA A 143 9.44 11.71 -9.75
N ALA A 144 9.16 12.48 -10.80
CA ALA A 144 9.27 11.97 -12.16
C ALA A 144 10.74 11.62 -12.48
N ARG A 145 10.97 10.58 -13.29
CA ARG A 145 12.32 10.16 -13.71
C ARG A 145 13.04 11.20 -14.55
N ASN A 146 12.29 12.11 -15.18
CA ASN A 146 12.84 13.29 -15.84
C ASN A 146 13.48 14.31 -14.86
N GLY A 147 13.16 14.24 -13.56
CA GLY A 147 13.73 15.04 -12.49
C GLY A 147 13.29 16.51 -12.46
N ARG A 148 12.26 16.87 -13.24
CA ARG A 148 11.75 18.24 -13.41
C ARG A 148 10.35 18.43 -12.83
N GLN A 149 9.65 17.33 -12.60
CA GLN A 149 8.27 17.31 -12.13
C GLN A 149 8.12 16.35 -10.95
N ALA A 150 7.12 16.61 -10.12
CA ALA A 150 6.70 15.71 -9.06
C ALA A 150 5.18 15.58 -9.01
N LEU A 151 4.69 14.35 -8.83
CA LEU A 151 3.34 14.11 -8.34
C LEU A 151 3.26 14.56 -6.88
N TRP A 152 2.20 15.27 -6.53
CA TRP A 152 1.94 15.74 -5.17
C TRP A 152 0.43 15.67 -4.91
N GLY A 153 -0.01 14.48 -4.54
CA GLY A 153 -1.40 14.07 -4.42
C GLY A 153 -2.10 14.14 -5.77
N ASN A 154 -3.14 14.97 -5.85
CA ASN A 154 -3.90 15.21 -7.07
C ASN A 154 -3.36 16.40 -7.87
N ASN A 155 -2.05 16.67 -7.77
CA ASN A 155 -1.38 17.79 -8.45
C ASN A 155 -0.05 17.34 -9.08
N ILE A 156 0.39 18.05 -10.12
CA ILE A 156 1.74 17.97 -10.67
C ILE A 156 2.46 19.29 -10.40
N LEU A 157 3.55 19.23 -9.65
CA LEU A 157 4.51 20.33 -9.54
C LEU A 157 5.52 20.23 -10.68
N ASP A 158 5.75 21.34 -11.39
CA ASP A 158 6.65 21.44 -12.54
C ASP A 158 7.59 22.65 -12.38
N CYS A 159 8.90 22.44 -12.43
CA CYS A 159 9.90 23.51 -12.32
C CYS A 159 10.22 24.22 -13.66
N GLY A 160 9.31 24.21 -14.64
CA GLY A 160 9.44 24.99 -15.87
C GLY A 160 10.66 24.59 -16.71
N GLY A 161 10.99 23.30 -16.70
CA GLY A 161 12.14 22.72 -17.40
C GLY A 161 13.43 22.61 -16.58
N ALA A 162 13.51 23.24 -15.41
CA ALA A 162 14.63 23.07 -14.48
C ALA A 162 14.51 21.77 -13.69
N LEU A 163 15.64 21.25 -13.18
CA LEU A 163 15.61 20.11 -12.26
C LEU A 163 15.06 20.53 -10.90
N LEU A 164 14.23 19.68 -10.28
CA LEU A 164 13.65 19.89 -8.95
C LEU A 164 14.72 20.30 -7.93
N VAL A 165 15.90 19.68 -8.00
CA VAL A 165 17.00 19.87 -7.05
C VAL A 165 17.87 21.09 -7.33
N SER A 166 17.77 21.70 -8.52
CA SER A 166 18.57 22.88 -8.91
C SER A 166 18.03 24.18 -8.31
N ASP A 167 18.89 25.20 -8.17
CA ASP A 167 18.47 26.55 -7.73
C ASP A 167 17.62 27.28 -8.78
N GLU A 168 17.68 26.81 -10.04
CA GLU A 168 16.80 27.30 -11.09
C GLU A 168 15.34 26.92 -10.85
N CYS A 169 15.06 25.84 -10.12
CA CYS A 169 13.72 25.59 -9.61
C CYS A 169 13.45 26.50 -8.41
N ASN A 170 12.82 27.63 -8.69
CA ASN A 170 12.44 28.65 -7.73
C ASN A 170 10.97 29.06 -7.95
N PRO A 171 10.35 29.76 -6.99
CA PRO A 171 8.91 29.99 -7.01
C PRO A 171 8.38 30.71 -8.27
N ASN A 172 9.21 31.51 -8.96
CA ASN A 172 8.78 32.20 -10.18
C ASN A 172 8.78 31.30 -11.44
N LYS A 173 9.46 30.16 -11.38
CA LYS A 173 9.53 29.15 -12.46
C LYS A 173 8.72 27.89 -12.15
N THR A 174 8.21 27.76 -10.93
CA THR A 174 7.45 26.59 -10.49
C THR A 174 5.97 26.78 -10.77
N TYR A 175 5.36 25.82 -11.44
CA TYR A 175 3.92 25.74 -11.65
C TYR A 175 3.36 24.52 -10.93
N ILE A 176 2.14 24.63 -10.42
CA ILE A 176 1.44 23.51 -9.79
C ILE A 176 0.08 23.37 -10.46
N TYR A 177 -0.09 22.26 -11.17
CA TYR A 177 -1.26 22.00 -12.00
C TYR A 177 -2.12 20.92 -11.33
N PRO A 178 -3.44 21.16 -11.13
CA PRO A 178 -4.32 20.11 -10.63
C PRO A 178 -4.48 18.99 -11.68
N ILE A 179 -4.84 17.80 -11.21
CA ILE A 179 -5.18 16.65 -12.06
C ILE A 179 -6.70 16.51 -12.12
N TYR A 180 -7.25 16.39 -13.32
CA TYR A 180 -8.68 16.26 -13.58
C TYR A 180 -9.00 14.91 -14.20
N TRP A 181 -9.87 14.15 -13.54
CA TRP A 181 -10.41 12.89 -14.07
C TRP A 181 -11.82 13.09 -14.64
N PRO A 182 -12.01 13.08 -15.97
CA PRO A 182 -13.33 13.20 -16.57
C PRO A 182 -14.15 11.91 -16.36
N THR A 183 -15.06 11.92 -15.39
CA THR A 183 -15.96 10.77 -15.11
C THR A 183 -17.34 10.90 -15.73
N SER A 184 -17.71 12.10 -16.21
CA SER A 184 -19.04 12.40 -16.75
C SER A 184 -18.94 13.02 -18.14
N THR A 185 -19.95 12.78 -18.98
CA THR A 185 -20.12 13.46 -20.26
C THR A 185 -20.62 14.91 -20.09
N ASN A 186 -21.01 15.30 -18.88
CA ASN A 186 -21.37 16.68 -18.58
C ASN A 186 -20.12 17.59 -18.57
N THR A 187 -20.12 18.59 -19.45
CA THR A 187 -19.01 19.54 -19.65
C THR A 187 -18.74 20.48 -18.46
N THR A 188 -19.57 20.46 -17.41
CA THR A 188 -19.35 21.21 -16.17
C THR A 188 -19.17 20.31 -14.95
N ALA A 189 -18.99 18.99 -15.16
CA ALA A 189 -18.81 18.07 -14.04
C ALA A 189 -17.46 18.29 -13.33
N PRO A 190 -17.44 18.19 -11.99
CA PRO A 190 -16.20 18.20 -11.23
C PRO A 190 -15.34 16.98 -11.59
N SER A 191 -14.07 17.01 -11.17
CA SER A 191 -13.18 15.85 -11.30
C SER A 191 -13.78 14.62 -10.59
N GLY A 192 -13.50 13.44 -11.14
CA GLY A 192 -13.64 12.20 -10.39
C GLY A 192 -12.80 12.21 -9.10
N SER A 193 -13.25 11.43 -8.12
CA SER A 193 -12.52 11.25 -6.87
C SER A 193 -11.33 10.34 -7.09
N VAL A 194 -10.13 10.89 -6.98
CA VAL A 194 -8.88 10.15 -7.10
C VAL A 194 -8.28 10.00 -5.71
N ARG A 195 -7.81 8.79 -5.40
CA ARG A 195 -7.09 8.46 -4.17
C ARG A 195 -5.81 7.70 -4.52
N GLU A 196 -4.75 7.96 -3.75
CA GLU A 196 -3.53 7.14 -3.77
C GLU A 196 -2.92 7.00 -5.15
N MET A 197 -2.80 8.13 -5.86
CA MET A 197 -2.20 8.12 -7.19
C MET A 197 -0.74 7.66 -7.11
N ARG A 198 -0.32 6.89 -8.12
CA ARG A 198 1.03 6.39 -8.30
C ARG A 198 1.49 6.74 -9.70
N MET A 199 2.65 7.38 -9.81
CA MET A 199 3.27 7.69 -11.09
C MET A 199 3.89 6.44 -11.69
N HIS A 200 3.61 6.17 -12.97
CA HIS A 200 4.26 5.10 -13.70
C HIS A 200 5.70 5.50 -14.08
N PRO A 201 6.67 4.56 -14.09
CA PRO A 201 8.06 4.82 -14.48
C PRO A 201 8.34 5.52 -15.82
N ASP A 202 7.34 5.64 -16.70
CA ASP A 202 7.47 6.35 -17.98
C ASP A 202 7.11 7.84 -17.91
N ASP A 203 6.79 8.35 -16.71
CA ASP A 203 6.41 9.74 -16.41
C ASP A 203 5.15 10.23 -17.15
N VAL A 204 4.44 9.35 -17.86
CA VAL A 204 3.31 9.71 -18.72
C VAL A 204 2.02 9.06 -18.24
N HIS A 205 2.11 7.89 -17.59
CA HIS A 205 0.95 7.20 -17.06
C HIS A 205 0.87 7.28 -15.53
N VAL A 206 -0.34 7.10 -15.02
CA VAL A 206 -0.62 7.02 -13.59
C VAL A 206 -1.61 5.90 -13.31
N GLY A 207 -1.46 5.28 -12.14
CA GLY A 207 -2.44 4.39 -11.54
C GLY A 207 -3.06 5.05 -10.32
N TRP A 208 -4.33 4.80 -10.03
CA TRP A 208 -4.98 5.30 -8.82
C TRP A 208 -6.12 4.40 -8.37
N SER A 209 -6.61 4.63 -7.16
CA SER A 209 -7.82 4.01 -6.63
C SER A 209 -8.94 5.04 -6.47
N SER A 210 -10.20 4.57 -6.42
CA SER A 210 -11.37 5.40 -6.14
C SER A 210 -12.44 4.57 -5.43
N PHE A 211 -12.99 5.14 -4.36
CA PHE A 211 -14.19 4.61 -3.72
C PHE A 211 -15.43 4.86 -4.60
N THR A 212 -16.28 3.85 -4.69
CA THR A 212 -17.55 3.88 -5.42
C THR A 212 -18.63 3.15 -4.62
N ALA A 213 -19.89 3.17 -5.07
CA ALA A 213 -21.01 2.53 -4.39
C ALA A 213 -20.86 0.99 -4.20
N GLY A 214 -19.90 0.35 -4.90
CA GLY A 214 -19.58 -1.08 -4.77
C GLY A 214 -18.26 -1.38 -4.07
N GLY A 215 -17.64 -0.39 -3.42
CA GLY A 215 -16.31 -0.48 -2.82
C GLY A 215 -15.24 0.25 -3.63
N GLU A 216 -13.99 -0.13 -3.41
CA GLU A 216 -12.84 0.47 -4.09
C GLU A 216 -12.54 -0.18 -5.44
N ASN A 217 -12.24 0.65 -6.43
CA ASN A 217 -11.82 0.24 -7.77
C ASN A 217 -10.50 0.92 -8.13
N THR A 218 -9.73 0.24 -8.97
CA THR A 218 -8.42 0.71 -9.42
C THR A 218 -8.43 1.02 -10.91
N TYR A 219 -7.70 2.06 -11.28
CA TYR A 219 -7.71 2.64 -12.61
C TYR A 219 -6.28 2.91 -13.09
N PHE A 220 -6.13 2.95 -14.40
CA PHE A 220 -4.89 3.30 -15.08
C PHE A 220 -5.21 4.23 -16.24
N GLY A 221 -4.41 5.28 -16.43
CA GLY A 221 -4.64 6.27 -17.45
C GLY A 221 -3.39 7.10 -17.74
N ARG A 222 -3.53 7.98 -18.73
CA ARG A 222 -2.45 8.84 -19.21
C ARG A 222 -2.65 10.28 -18.73
N LEU A 223 -1.58 10.89 -18.25
CA LEU A 223 -1.53 12.34 -18.00
C LEU A 223 -1.42 13.07 -19.35
N GLN A 224 -2.35 13.99 -19.60
CA GLN A 224 -2.30 14.89 -20.74
C GLN A 224 -2.43 16.33 -20.27
N PHE A 225 -1.38 17.14 -20.48
CA PHE A 225 -1.45 18.56 -20.15
C PHE A 225 -2.46 19.27 -21.07
N ASN A 226 -3.32 20.07 -20.46
CA ASN A 226 -4.33 20.89 -21.10
C ASN A 226 -4.18 22.32 -20.57
N ASP A 227 -3.61 23.19 -21.41
CA ASP A 227 -3.32 24.58 -21.06
C ASP A 227 -4.56 25.48 -21.05
N ASN A 228 -5.63 25.07 -21.75
CA ASN A 228 -6.87 25.84 -21.88
C ASN A 228 -8.11 24.93 -21.95
N PRO A 229 -8.48 24.28 -20.83
CA PRO A 229 -9.61 23.36 -20.83
C PRO A 229 -10.94 24.07 -21.08
N THR A 230 -11.71 23.56 -22.05
CA THR A 230 -13.05 24.07 -22.39
C THR A 230 -14.18 23.33 -21.65
N THR A 231 -13.87 22.20 -21.02
CA THR A 231 -14.81 21.33 -20.28
C THR A 231 -14.26 20.95 -18.92
N GLY A 232 -15.14 20.45 -18.04
CA GLY A 232 -14.80 20.09 -16.66
C GLY A 232 -14.61 21.29 -15.75
N ASP A 233 -14.49 21.02 -14.45
CA ASP A 233 -14.15 21.98 -13.40
C ASP A 233 -12.99 21.40 -12.57
N PRO A 234 -11.85 22.11 -12.41
CA PRO A 234 -11.59 23.54 -12.67
C PRO A 234 -11.13 23.86 -14.11
N ARG A 235 -11.57 24.98 -14.70
CA ARG A 235 -11.13 25.44 -16.04
C ARG A 235 -9.88 26.31 -15.99
N VAL A 236 -8.79 25.72 -15.53
CA VAL A 236 -7.45 26.33 -15.45
C VAL A 236 -6.44 25.38 -16.10
N PRO A 237 -5.22 25.82 -16.46
CA PRO A 237 -4.18 24.90 -16.90
C PRO A 237 -4.05 23.71 -15.94
N ARG A 238 -4.15 22.49 -16.48
CA ARG A 238 -4.28 21.26 -15.66
C ARG A 238 -3.81 20.03 -16.44
N TYR A 239 -3.69 18.89 -15.76
CA TYR A 239 -3.52 17.60 -16.42
C TYR A 239 -4.86 16.85 -16.47
N ASP A 240 -5.32 16.48 -17.66
CA ASP A 240 -6.47 15.60 -17.82
C ASP A 240 -6.02 14.13 -17.81
N LEU A 241 -6.75 13.26 -17.09
CA LEU A 241 -6.59 11.81 -17.18
C LEU A 241 -7.36 11.28 -18.38
N VAL A 242 -6.63 10.86 -19.41
CA VAL A 242 -7.20 10.35 -20.68
C VAL A 242 -6.92 8.87 -20.86
N ASN A 243 -7.67 8.22 -21.76
CA ASN A 243 -7.57 6.79 -22.05
C ASN A 243 -7.66 5.93 -20.78
N VAL A 244 -8.61 6.26 -19.90
CA VAL A 244 -8.75 5.58 -18.62
C VAL A 244 -9.23 4.13 -18.80
N ASN A 245 -8.58 3.22 -18.10
CA ASN A 245 -8.91 1.80 -18.02
C ASN A 245 -9.29 1.50 -16.55
N LEU A 246 -10.42 0.83 -16.35
CA LEU A 246 -10.73 0.14 -15.09
C LEU A 246 -9.94 -1.16 -15.07
N LEU A 247 -9.12 -1.39 -14.03
CA LEU A 247 -8.28 -2.57 -13.88
C LEU A 247 -9.10 -3.80 -13.42
N ALA A 248 -10.03 -4.18 -14.28
CA ALA A 248 -10.86 -5.37 -14.16
C ALA A 248 -10.94 -6.04 -15.53
N ASP A 249 -10.64 -7.34 -15.60
CA ASP A 249 -10.89 -8.15 -16.79
C ASP A 249 -12.27 -8.81 -16.69
N PRO A 250 -13.24 -8.43 -17.53
CA PRO A 250 -14.59 -8.99 -17.48
C PRO A 250 -14.63 -10.47 -17.88
N ARG A 251 -13.54 -11.02 -18.43
CA ARG A 251 -13.39 -12.43 -18.79
C ARG A 251 -12.61 -13.22 -17.75
N SER A 252 -11.96 -12.56 -16.80
CA SER A 252 -11.24 -13.23 -15.72
C SER A 252 -12.25 -13.91 -14.79
N PRO A 253 -11.97 -15.14 -14.34
CA PRO A 253 -12.75 -15.73 -13.26
C PRO A 253 -12.66 -14.87 -12.00
N ALA A 254 -13.69 -14.92 -11.16
CA ALA A 254 -13.62 -14.37 -9.81
C ALA A 254 -12.76 -15.28 -8.92
N PRO A 255 -12.15 -14.77 -7.83
CA PRO A 255 -11.28 -15.57 -6.96
C PRO A 255 -11.94 -16.84 -6.42
N ILE A 256 -13.26 -16.80 -6.18
CA ILE A 256 -14.08 -17.95 -5.77
C ILE A 256 -15.30 -18.03 -6.68
N MET A 257 -15.50 -19.17 -7.32
CA MET A 257 -16.65 -19.42 -8.20
C MET A 257 -17.39 -20.71 -7.80
N ALA A 258 -18.71 -20.69 -7.93
CA ALA A 258 -19.56 -21.87 -7.80
C ALA A 258 -19.82 -22.53 -9.16
N GLU A 259 -19.58 -23.83 -9.23
CA GLU A 259 -19.96 -24.71 -10.34
C GLU A 259 -20.93 -25.78 -9.81
N GLY A 260 -22.22 -25.53 -9.94
CA GLY A 260 -23.24 -26.34 -9.28
C GLY A 260 -23.08 -26.27 -7.75
N ASN A 261 -22.83 -27.41 -7.10
CA ASN A 261 -22.58 -27.51 -5.66
C ASN A 261 -21.08 -27.56 -5.31
N ARG A 262 -20.19 -27.18 -6.23
CA ARG A 262 -18.74 -27.15 -6.00
C ARG A 262 -18.21 -25.74 -6.00
N LEU A 263 -17.29 -25.42 -5.10
CA LEU A 263 -16.49 -24.20 -5.18
C LEU A 263 -15.17 -24.47 -5.87
N LYS A 264 -14.69 -23.48 -6.62
CA LYS A 264 -13.34 -23.44 -7.18
C LYS A 264 -12.64 -22.14 -6.79
N LEU A 265 -11.35 -22.26 -6.50
CA LEU A 265 -10.47 -21.14 -6.23
C LEU A 265 -9.67 -20.81 -7.49
N HIS A 266 -9.62 -19.53 -7.87
CA HIS A 266 -8.94 -19.04 -9.06
C HIS A 266 -7.80 -18.10 -8.66
N ASP A 267 -6.63 -18.71 -8.47
CA ASP A 267 -5.40 -18.03 -8.07
C ASP A 267 -4.90 -17.00 -9.11
N ASP A 268 -5.31 -17.16 -10.37
CA ASP A 268 -4.97 -16.31 -11.51
C ASP A 268 -5.98 -15.17 -11.75
N SER A 269 -6.98 -15.03 -10.88
CA SER A 269 -7.98 -13.96 -10.98
C SER A 269 -7.36 -12.57 -10.90
N ILE A 270 -7.76 -11.69 -11.83
CA ILE A 270 -7.38 -10.28 -11.82
C ILE A 270 -8.43 -9.50 -11.04
N LEU A 271 -8.16 -9.28 -9.75
CA LEU A 271 -8.98 -8.45 -8.87
C LEU A 271 -8.08 -7.43 -8.16
N ALA A 272 -7.81 -6.31 -8.85
CA ALA A 272 -7.03 -5.22 -8.29
C ALA A 272 -7.89 -4.40 -7.31
N GLY A 273 -7.78 -4.74 -6.02
CA GLY A 273 -8.53 -4.10 -4.93
C GLY A 273 -8.05 -2.68 -4.69
N GLU A 274 -6.77 -2.54 -4.34
CA GLU A 274 -6.16 -1.24 -4.06
C GLU A 274 -4.80 -1.13 -4.76
N LEU A 275 -4.61 -0.10 -5.58
CA LEU A 275 -3.38 0.07 -6.36
C LEU A 275 -2.25 0.55 -5.44
N ARG A 276 -1.06 -0.02 -5.64
CA ARG A 276 0.13 0.27 -4.81
C ARG A 276 1.35 0.73 -5.58
N GLY A 277 1.31 0.67 -6.90
CA GLY A 277 2.35 1.22 -7.77
C GLY A 277 2.66 0.27 -8.91
N PHE A 278 3.93 0.26 -9.31
CA PHE A 278 4.39 -0.50 -10.46
C PHE A 278 5.71 -1.22 -10.14
N SER A 279 6.04 -2.25 -10.92
CA SER A 279 7.41 -2.77 -10.96
C SER A 279 8.39 -1.64 -11.32
N GLY A 280 9.66 -1.81 -10.98
CA GLY A 280 10.72 -0.84 -11.29
C GLY A 280 10.86 -0.52 -12.79
N THR A 281 10.44 -1.42 -13.68
CA THR A 281 10.31 -1.16 -15.13
C THR A 281 8.96 -0.59 -15.53
N GLY A 282 7.88 -0.86 -14.79
CA GLY A 282 6.53 -0.45 -15.14
C GLY A 282 5.70 -1.48 -15.92
N ASP A 283 6.25 -2.67 -16.19
CA ASP A 283 5.54 -3.74 -16.91
C ASP A 283 4.53 -4.52 -16.06
N GLU A 284 4.52 -4.30 -14.75
CA GLU A 284 3.55 -4.88 -13.82
C GLU A 284 2.90 -3.81 -12.95
N ILE A 285 1.60 -3.94 -12.74
CA ILE A 285 0.83 -3.15 -11.77
C ILE A 285 0.82 -3.91 -10.44
N LEU A 286 1.14 -3.22 -9.36
CA LEU A 286 1.17 -3.75 -8.00
C LEU A 286 -0.11 -3.36 -7.26
N TYR A 287 -0.69 -4.31 -6.52
CA TYR A 287 -1.94 -4.07 -5.82
C TYR A 287 -2.13 -4.99 -4.60
N VAL A 288 -2.93 -4.52 -3.65
CA VAL A 288 -3.55 -5.39 -2.63
C VAL A 288 -4.63 -6.20 -3.30
N GLY A 289 -4.47 -7.52 -3.31
CA GLY A 289 -5.33 -8.44 -4.06
C GLY A 289 -6.22 -9.31 -3.19
N PRO A 290 -6.92 -10.28 -3.80
CA PRO A 290 -7.76 -11.22 -3.07
C PRO A 290 -6.90 -12.10 -2.15
N THR A 291 -7.45 -12.47 -1.00
CA THR A 291 -6.79 -13.39 -0.09
C THR A 291 -6.68 -14.78 -0.73
N ARG A 292 -5.53 -15.45 -0.59
CA ARG A 292 -5.34 -16.86 -0.98
C ARG A 292 -5.34 -17.81 0.21
N GLU A 293 -5.14 -17.26 1.40
CA GLU A 293 -5.23 -17.94 2.68
C GLU A 293 -6.09 -17.07 3.59
N ALA A 294 -6.94 -17.69 4.41
CA ALA A 294 -7.93 -16.98 5.22
C ALA A 294 -7.29 -15.90 6.09
N ASN A 295 -7.82 -14.68 6.03
CA ASN A 295 -7.40 -13.48 6.77
C ASN A 295 -6.01 -12.94 6.39
N ASN A 296 -5.39 -13.45 5.32
CA ASN A 296 -4.08 -13.02 4.89
C ASN A 296 -4.17 -12.02 3.74
N ILE A 297 -3.76 -10.77 3.97
CA ILE A 297 -3.83 -9.70 2.97
C ILE A 297 -2.49 -9.59 2.25
N ASP A 298 -2.49 -10.03 0.99
CA ASP A 298 -1.29 -10.12 0.17
C ASP A 298 -1.19 -9.06 -0.91
N ILE A 299 0.06 -8.81 -1.30
CA ILE A 299 0.41 -8.02 -2.47
C ILE A 299 0.58 -8.93 -3.70
N PHE A 300 0.04 -8.45 -4.81
CA PHE A 300 0.09 -9.09 -6.12
C PHE A 300 0.68 -8.16 -7.17
N ALA A 301 1.13 -8.77 -8.25
CA ALA A 301 1.50 -8.08 -9.48
C ALA A 301 0.70 -8.67 -10.65
N VAL A 302 0.22 -7.81 -11.55
CA VAL A 302 -0.39 -8.20 -12.83
C VAL A 302 0.38 -7.56 -13.98
N HIS A 303 0.80 -8.36 -14.95
CA HIS A 303 1.55 -7.87 -16.09
C HIS A 303 0.66 -7.04 -17.04
N VAL A 304 1.09 -5.83 -17.37
CA VAL A 304 0.30 -4.84 -18.11
C VAL A 304 -0.15 -5.37 -19.47
N ALA A 305 0.71 -6.05 -20.23
CA ALA A 305 0.33 -6.51 -21.58
C ALA A 305 -0.45 -7.83 -21.59
N THR A 306 -0.19 -8.72 -20.62
CA THR A 306 -0.61 -10.13 -20.72
C THR A 306 -1.65 -10.55 -19.69
N GLY A 307 -1.85 -9.76 -18.63
CA GLY A 307 -2.76 -10.10 -17.54
C GLY A 307 -2.26 -11.24 -16.64
N VAL A 308 -1.01 -11.68 -16.79
CA VAL A 308 -0.46 -12.73 -15.93
C VAL A 308 -0.30 -12.20 -14.51
N VAL A 309 -0.92 -12.90 -13.56
CA VAL A 309 -0.88 -12.57 -12.13
C VAL A 309 0.18 -13.38 -11.41
N ARG A 310 0.91 -12.75 -10.48
CA ARG A 310 1.76 -13.44 -9.50
C ARG A 310 1.55 -12.85 -8.11
N ARG A 311 1.52 -13.73 -7.10
CA ARG A 311 1.47 -13.40 -5.67
C ARG A 311 2.89 -13.09 -5.19
N LEU A 312 3.10 -11.89 -4.61
CA LEU A 312 4.42 -11.40 -4.17
C LEU A 312 4.71 -11.73 -2.72
N THR A 313 3.72 -11.53 -1.85
CA THR A 313 3.79 -11.88 -0.43
C THR A 313 2.97 -13.12 -0.15
N ARG A 314 3.45 -13.93 0.79
CA ARG A 314 2.82 -15.16 1.25
C ARG A 314 2.99 -15.39 2.74
N HIS A 315 3.85 -14.67 3.46
CA HIS A 315 3.85 -14.75 4.91
C HIS A 315 2.46 -14.37 5.44
N PRO A 316 1.92 -15.04 6.50
CA PRO A 316 0.68 -14.62 7.12
C PRO A 316 0.75 -13.15 7.56
N GLU A 317 -0.40 -12.51 7.70
CA GLU A 317 -0.66 -11.13 8.14
C GLU A 317 -1.06 -10.13 7.03
N TYR A 318 -0.61 -8.88 7.12
CA TYR A 318 -1.00 -7.79 6.22
C TYR A 318 0.23 -7.11 5.62
N ALA A 319 0.31 -7.14 4.30
CA ALA A 319 1.30 -6.41 3.53
C ALA A 319 0.65 -5.25 2.78
N ASP A 320 1.02 -4.01 3.13
CA ASP A 320 0.85 -2.81 2.31
C ASP A 320 1.52 -1.58 2.97
N PRO A 321 2.14 -0.65 2.21
CA PRO A 321 2.31 -0.67 0.74
C PRO A 321 3.64 -1.30 0.29
N ILE A 322 3.91 -1.27 -1.02
CA ILE A 322 5.07 -1.89 -1.68
C ILE A 322 5.79 -0.92 -2.64
N ALA A 323 7.10 -1.05 -2.78
CA ALA A 323 7.86 -0.44 -3.87
C ALA A 323 8.95 -1.36 -4.41
N PHE A 324 9.13 -1.38 -5.74
CA PHE A 324 10.20 -2.12 -6.39
C PHE A 324 11.45 -1.27 -6.58
N SER A 325 12.60 -1.91 -6.46
CA SER A 325 13.88 -1.39 -6.93
C SER A 325 13.86 -1.18 -8.44
N HIS A 326 14.58 -0.15 -8.92
CA HIS A 326 14.55 0.24 -10.32
C HIS A 326 15.16 -0.80 -11.27
N ASP A 327 15.95 -1.76 -10.76
CA ASP A 327 16.52 -2.89 -11.50
C ASP A 327 15.61 -4.14 -11.49
N ASN A 328 14.43 -4.06 -10.86
CA ASN A 328 13.48 -5.15 -10.67
C ASN A 328 14.00 -6.37 -9.89
N GLN A 329 15.10 -6.26 -9.14
CA GLN A 329 15.64 -7.41 -8.41
C GLN A 329 15.09 -7.54 -6.99
N TRP A 330 14.55 -6.45 -6.45
CA TRP A 330 14.06 -6.37 -5.07
C TRP A 330 12.80 -5.54 -4.97
N PHE A 331 12.05 -5.76 -3.90
CA PHE A 331 11.00 -4.87 -3.44
C PHE A 331 11.04 -4.72 -1.92
N VAL A 332 10.49 -3.63 -1.42
CA VAL A 332 10.22 -3.42 0.00
C VAL A 332 8.73 -3.34 0.18
N THR A 333 8.21 -4.06 1.16
CA THR A 333 6.82 -3.93 1.60
C THR A 333 6.80 -3.46 3.05
N MET A 334 5.83 -2.62 3.37
CA MET A 334 5.44 -2.34 4.75
C MET A 334 4.50 -3.47 5.16
N ASP A 335 4.84 -4.18 6.23
CA ASP A 335 4.17 -5.43 6.55
C ASP A 335 4.12 -5.63 8.07
N THR A 336 3.03 -6.20 8.57
CA THR A 336 2.89 -6.47 10.00
C THR A 336 3.66 -7.71 10.47
N ARG A 337 4.29 -8.50 9.58
CA ARG A 337 5.17 -9.65 9.88
C ARG A 337 6.33 -9.38 10.82
N GLY A 338 6.71 -8.11 11.00
CA GLY A 338 7.71 -7.70 11.99
C GLY A 338 7.14 -7.44 13.40
N SER A 339 5.82 -7.48 13.55
CA SER A 339 5.08 -7.15 14.79
C SER A 339 4.18 -8.27 15.29
N ASN A 340 3.89 -9.29 14.46
CA ASN A 340 2.96 -10.38 14.74
C ASN A 340 1.51 -9.92 15.01
N ARG A 341 1.14 -8.71 14.56
CA ARG A 341 -0.15 -8.06 14.85
C ARG A 341 -1.35 -8.92 14.50
N GLN A 342 -1.27 -9.72 13.45
CA GLN A 342 -2.41 -10.49 12.91
C GLN A 342 -2.23 -12.01 12.97
N MET A 343 -1.13 -12.49 13.53
CA MET A 343 -0.83 -13.93 13.60
C MET A 343 -1.91 -14.74 14.33
N TRP A 344 -2.64 -14.11 15.26
CA TRP A 344 -3.74 -14.73 16.00
C TRP A 344 -4.93 -15.17 15.12
N MET A 345 -5.12 -14.55 13.95
CA MET A 345 -6.17 -14.93 12.99
C MET A 345 -5.62 -15.49 11.66
N ALA A 346 -4.46 -15.02 11.19
CA ALA A 346 -3.90 -15.37 9.89
C ALA A 346 -2.78 -16.43 9.98
N GLY A 347 -2.27 -16.74 11.17
CA GLY A 347 -1.06 -17.53 11.33
C GLY A 347 -1.16 -18.99 10.85
N MET A 348 -2.34 -19.61 10.98
CA MET A 348 -2.56 -20.98 10.53
C MET A 348 -2.58 -21.05 9.00
N ARG A 349 -1.59 -21.72 8.42
CA ARG A 349 -1.30 -21.68 6.98
C ARG A 349 -2.29 -22.51 6.15
N TYR A 350 -2.42 -22.19 4.86
CA TYR A 350 -3.17 -22.97 3.87
C TYR A 350 -4.66 -23.17 4.14
N VAL A 351 -5.24 -22.44 5.11
CA VAL A 351 -6.69 -22.38 5.28
C VAL A 351 -7.27 -21.64 4.08
N PRO A 352 -8.17 -22.24 3.27
CA PRO A 352 -8.70 -21.57 2.09
C PRO A 352 -9.51 -20.33 2.50
N PRO A 353 -9.55 -19.28 1.67
CA PRO A 353 -10.09 -17.95 2.02
C PRO A 353 -11.63 -17.90 1.97
N LEU A 354 -12.29 -18.92 2.53
CA LEU A 354 -13.74 -19.07 2.48
C LEU A 354 -14.44 -18.07 3.41
N ILE A 355 -13.95 -17.93 4.64
CA ILE A 355 -14.53 -16.98 5.62
C ILE A 355 -14.28 -15.52 5.24
N ASP A 356 -13.29 -15.25 4.39
CA ASP A 356 -12.95 -13.92 3.91
C ASP A 356 -14.05 -13.30 3.04
N LEU A 357 -14.98 -14.13 2.53
CA LEU A 357 -16.24 -13.66 1.92
C LEU A 357 -17.04 -12.73 2.84
N VAL A 358 -16.84 -12.81 4.16
CA VAL A 358 -17.49 -11.93 5.16
C VAL A 358 -16.50 -11.29 6.14
N ALA A 359 -15.29 -11.83 6.28
CA ALA A 359 -14.31 -11.38 7.30
C ALA A 359 -13.26 -10.38 6.78
N THR A 360 -13.07 -10.24 5.46
CA THR A 360 -11.94 -9.49 4.87
C THR A 360 -11.81 -8.07 5.40
N THR A 361 -12.90 -7.32 5.52
CA THR A 361 -12.87 -5.92 6.00
C THR A 361 -12.33 -5.84 7.43
N ALA A 362 -12.78 -6.74 8.31
CA ALA A 362 -12.29 -6.79 9.67
C ALA A 362 -10.83 -7.24 9.71
N ALA A 363 -10.47 -8.29 8.96
CA ALA A 363 -9.11 -8.78 8.85
C ALA A 363 -8.15 -7.67 8.39
N ALA A 364 -8.48 -6.95 7.33
CA ALA A 364 -7.70 -5.80 6.88
C ALA A 364 -7.58 -4.71 7.97
N SER A 365 -8.66 -4.41 8.70
CA SER A 365 -8.70 -3.28 9.64
C SER A 365 -7.83 -3.48 10.89
N THR A 366 -7.65 -4.72 11.36
CA THR A 366 -6.89 -4.98 12.61
C THR A 366 -5.39 -4.71 12.50
N ARG A 367 -4.86 -4.42 11.31
CA ARG A 367 -3.46 -4.01 11.09
C ARG A 367 -3.10 -2.69 11.78
N ASN A 368 -4.11 -1.92 12.18
CA ASN A 368 -3.99 -0.61 12.78
C ASN A 368 -4.66 -0.56 14.17
N ASN A 369 -4.41 0.55 14.86
CA ASN A 369 -5.17 1.05 15.98
C ASN A 369 -5.27 2.58 15.84
N GLY A 370 -6.37 3.07 15.29
CA GLY A 370 -6.47 4.48 14.92
C GLY A 370 -5.40 4.84 13.89
N ALA A 371 -4.69 5.94 14.15
CA ALA A 371 -3.56 6.32 13.32
C ALA A 371 -2.37 5.36 13.45
N ARG A 372 -2.20 4.58 14.53
CA ARG A 372 -1.05 3.67 14.70
C ARG A 372 -1.13 2.51 13.69
N ARG A 373 -0.06 2.30 12.92
CA ARG A 373 0.05 1.24 11.90
C ARG A 373 1.14 0.28 12.32
N PHE A 374 0.89 -1.01 12.46
CA PHE A 374 1.89 -1.94 13.01
C PHE A 374 2.93 -2.42 11.97
N PHE A 375 3.18 -1.63 10.93
CA PHE A 375 4.05 -2.02 9.83
C PHE A 375 5.52 -1.92 10.16
N GLN A 376 6.29 -2.81 9.56
CA GLN A 376 7.75 -2.78 9.48
C GLN A 376 8.18 -2.87 8.02
N PRO A 377 9.25 -2.16 7.61
CA PRO A 377 9.81 -2.26 6.26
C PRO A 377 10.55 -3.60 6.07
N ILE A 378 10.08 -4.44 5.15
CA ILE A 378 10.64 -5.75 4.83
C ILE A 378 11.19 -5.78 3.40
N LEU A 379 12.50 -6.03 3.27
CA LEU A 379 13.20 -6.22 2.00
C LEU A 379 13.04 -7.66 1.49
N ILE A 380 12.53 -7.82 0.27
CA ILE A 380 12.26 -9.12 -0.37
C ILE A 380 12.82 -9.09 -1.80
N ASP A 381 13.40 -10.19 -2.27
CA ASP A 381 13.84 -10.30 -3.67
C ASP A 381 12.65 -10.44 -4.63
N ARG A 382 12.89 -10.25 -5.92
CA ARG A 382 11.87 -10.25 -6.98
C ARG A 382 10.99 -11.51 -7.05
N PHE A 383 11.45 -12.63 -6.50
CA PHE A 383 10.73 -13.90 -6.52
C PHE A 383 9.71 -14.02 -5.38
N GLY A 384 9.73 -13.09 -4.44
CA GLY A 384 8.80 -13.06 -3.32
C GLY A 384 9.06 -14.14 -2.28
N ASP A 385 8.09 -14.27 -1.37
CA ASP A 385 8.13 -15.25 -0.29
C ASP A 385 8.17 -16.68 -0.84
N ARG A 386 9.15 -17.48 -0.40
CA ARG A 386 9.32 -18.87 -0.84
C ARG A 386 10.01 -19.73 0.22
N GLY A 387 9.48 -20.93 0.46
CA GLY A 387 10.01 -21.81 1.51
C GLY A 387 10.07 -21.10 2.85
N THR A 388 11.25 -21.05 3.47
CA THR A 388 11.50 -20.35 4.74
C THR A 388 11.95 -18.90 4.55
N TYR A 389 12.01 -18.38 3.33
CA TYR A 389 12.39 -17.00 3.05
C TYR A 389 11.16 -16.11 2.99
N PHE A 390 11.12 -15.12 3.88
CA PHE A 390 10.06 -14.14 4.03
C PHE A 390 10.61 -12.70 4.15
N GLY A 391 11.79 -12.47 3.60
CA GLY A 391 12.46 -11.17 3.58
C GLY A 391 13.28 -10.83 4.83
N GLN A 392 13.84 -9.63 4.83
CA GLN A 392 14.66 -9.06 5.90
C GLN A 392 14.04 -7.75 6.39
N ARG A 393 13.83 -7.60 7.70
CA ARG A 393 13.43 -6.32 8.29
C ARG A 393 14.56 -5.29 8.18
N ILE A 394 14.27 -4.15 7.55
CA ILE A 394 15.25 -3.09 7.27
C ILE A 394 15.65 -2.36 8.55
N ASN A 395 14.68 -2.00 9.38
CA ASN A 395 14.88 -1.25 10.62
C ASN A 395 15.07 -2.16 11.84
N ALA A 396 15.80 -3.27 11.68
CA ALA A 396 16.00 -4.24 12.77
C ALA A 396 17.09 -3.84 13.78
N ALA A 397 18.02 -2.98 13.36
CA ALA A 397 19.14 -2.55 14.21
C ALA A 397 18.68 -1.70 15.40
N GLY A 398 19.39 -1.85 16.52
CA GLY A 398 19.09 -1.18 17.79
C GLY A 398 18.74 -2.16 18.91
N ASP A 399 18.49 -1.64 20.10
CA ASP A 399 18.19 -2.39 21.32
C ASP A 399 16.70 -2.30 21.72
N GLY A 400 15.86 -1.67 20.91
CA GLY A 400 14.44 -1.45 21.18
C GLY A 400 14.15 -0.35 22.21
N THR A 401 15.17 0.40 22.64
CA THR A 401 14.98 1.53 23.57
C THR A 401 14.33 2.73 22.88
N ASN A 402 13.83 3.67 23.68
CA ASN A 402 13.14 4.85 23.18
C ASN A 402 14.01 5.62 22.17
N GLY A 403 13.47 5.88 20.99
CA GLY A 403 14.13 6.61 19.92
C GLY A 403 15.04 5.76 19.02
N SER A 404 15.38 4.53 19.40
CA SER A 404 16.17 3.63 18.56
C SER A 404 15.48 3.35 17.21
N VAL A 405 16.25 2.88 16.22
CA VAL A 405 15.72 2.56 14.88
C VAL A 405 14.61 1.50 14.95
N ASN A 406 14.77 0.51 15.83
CA ASN A 406 13.82 -0.58 16.05
C ASN A 406 12.87 -0.36 17.25
N ASP A 407 12.74 0.87 17.76
CA ASP A 407 11.80 1.22 18.82
C ASP A 407 10.36 0.79 18.44
N PRO A 408 9.69 -0.05 19.25
CA PRO A 408 8.36 -0.58 18.95
C PRO A 408 7.23 0.47 18.96
N ASN A 409 7.49 1.67 19.46
CA ASN A 409 6.55 2.79 19.42
C ASN A 409 6.63 3.60 18.13
N TRP A 410 7.71 3.45 17.36
CA TRP A 410 7.88 4.06 16.05
C TRP A 410 7.42 3.10 14.95
N ASN A 411 6.26 3.44 14.42
CA ASN A 411 5.49 2.60 13.54
C ASN A 411 5.78 2.96 12.09
N GLY A 412 6.10 1.96 11.26
CA GLY A 412 6.27 2.15 9.84
C GLY A 412 5.01 2.70 9.20
N ARG A 413 5.18 3.64 8.27
CA ARG A 413 4.10 4.28 7.54
C ARG A 413 4.23 4.04 6.04
N ALA A 414 3.30 4.59 5.27
CA ALA A 414 3.16 4.26 3.86
C ALA A 414 4.37 4.68 3.00
N ASP A 415 4.61 3.86 2.00
CA ASP A 415 5.47 3.93 0.80
C ASP A 415 6.96 4.05 1.07
N PRO A 416 7.68 2.92 1.15
CA PRO A 416 9.12 2.92 1.01
C PRO A 416 9.48 3.26 -0.44
N ALA A 417 10.69 3.75 -0.70
CA ALA A 417 11.19 3.96 -2.06
C ALA A 417 12.67 3.62 -2.16
N PHE A 418 13.10 3.09 -3.31
CA PHE A 418 14.50 2.82 -3.59
C PHE A 418 15.18 4.03 -4.20
N SER A 419 16.47 4.21 -3.91
CA SER A 419 17.31 5.06 -4.77
C SER A 419 17.41 4.45 -6.16
N PRO A 420 17.68 5.24 -7.21
CA PRO A 420 17.77 4.75 -8.58
C PRO A 420 18.77 3.61 -8.79
N ASP A 421 19.84 3.58 -7.99
CA ASP A 421 20.87 2.55 -8.04
C ASP A 421 20.60 1.32 -7.14
N GLY A 422 19.50 1.36 -6.39
CA GLY A 422 19.06 0.30 -5.50
C GLY A 422 19.86 0.14 -4.20
N THR A 423 20.78 1.06 -3.87
CA THR A 423 21.66 0.96 -2.68
C THR A 423 21.06 1.60 -1.42
N ARG A 424 20.04 2.43 -1.58
CA ARG A 424 19.38 3.13 -0.48
C ARG A 424 17.88 2.92 -0.55
N ILE A 425 17.25 2.93 0.61
CA ILE A 425 15.80 2.83 0.76
C ILE A 425 15.35 3.93 1.72
N VAL A 426 14.41 4.76 1.29
CA VAL A 426 13.75 5.71 2.18
C VAL A 426 12.43 5.13 2.66
N PHE A 427 12.06 5.43 3.90
CA PHE A 427 10.75 5.16 4.49
C PHE A 427 10.51 6.19 5.59
N TRP A 428 9.33 6.18 6.20
CA TRP A 428 9.09 7.02 7.37
C TRP A 428 8.36 6.28 8.48
N GLN A 429 8.48 6.83 9.67
CA GLN A 429 7.83 6.31 10.86
C GLN A 429 7.05 7.41 11.57
N ALA A 430 6.01 7.01 12.29
CA ALA A 430 5.32 7.87 13.23
C ALA A 430 5.31 7.25 14.62
N LEU A 431 5.45 8.11 15.63
CA LEU A 431 5.31 7.72 17.02
C LEU A 431 3.82 7.45 17.32
N VAL A 432 3.56 6.49 18.18
CA VAL A 432 2.22 6.33 18.77
C VAL A 432 1.88 7.57 19.62
N ILE A 433 0.68 8.12 19.39
CA ILE A 433 0.16 9.31 20.07
C ILE A 433 -1.29 9.08 20.50
N PRO A 434 -1.86 9.92 21.40
CA PRO A 434 -3.28 9.83 21.74
C PRO A 434 -4.19 9.92 20.51
N PRO A 435 -5.32 9.19 20.47
CA PRO A 435 -5.85 8.29 21.52
C PRO A 435 -5.35 6.84 21.43
N ALA A 436 -4.41 6.51 20.51
CA ALA A 436 -3.87 5.16 20.38
C ALA A 436 -2.91 4.77 21.54
N CYS A 437 -2.66 5.71 22.44
CA CYS A 437 -2.05 5.56 23.76
C CYS A 437 -2.59 6.67 24.67
N GLY A 438 -2.45 6.52 25.99
CA GLY A 438 -2.86 7.49 26.98
C GLY A 438 -4.38 7.67 27.09
N GLY A 439 -4.82 8.49 28.04
CA GLY A 439 -6.24 8.68 28.32
C GLY A 439 -6.90 7.39 28.76
N GLU A 440 -7.96 6.96 28.05
CA GLU A 440 -8.65 5.69 28.30
C GLU A 440 -7.90 4.47 27.74
N ASN A 441 -6.93 4.69 26.85
CA ASN A 441 -6.10 3.62 26.31
C ASN A 441 -5.16 3.09 27.40
N PRO A 442 -5.08 1.77 27.62
CA PRO A 442 -4.22 1.20 28.66
C PRO A 442 -2.72 1.39 28.39
N LEU A 443 -2.31 1.70 27.16
CA LEU A 443 -0.91 1.90 26.80
C LEU A 443 -0.46 3.32 27.15
N ALA A 444 0.65 3.48 27.87
CA ALA A 444 1.23 4.81 28.10
C ALA A 444 1.81 5.42 26.81
N CYS A 445 1.66 6.73 26.62
CA CYS A 445 2.30 7.41 25.50
C CYS A 445 3.79 7.67 25.76
N PRO A 446 4.68 7.31 24.83
CA PRO A 446 6.10 7.63 24.93
C PRO A 446 6.35 9.12 24.66
N ALA A 447 7.39 9.67 25.29
CA ALA A 447 7.92 10.97 24.91
C ALA A 447 8.80 10.82 23.66
N SER A 448 8.59 11.69 22.66
CA SER A 448 9.41 11.68 21.44
C SER A 448 10.85 12.09 21.72
N THR A 449 11.78 11.36 21.13
CA THR A 449 13.22 11.68 21.11
C THR A 449 13.65 12.41 19.84
N ALA A 450 12.77 12.57 18.86
CA ALA A 450 13.09 13.24 17.61
C ALA A 450 13.23 14.76 17.82
N GLN A 451 14.00 15.44 16.97
CA GLN A 451 14.27 16.88 17.11
C GLN A 451 12.95 17.68 17.25
N GLY A 452 12.93 18.55 18.25
CA GLY A 452 11.75 19.37 18.56
C GLY A 452 10.55 18.59 19.10
N GLY A 453 10.74 17.33 19.51
CA GLY A 453 9.67 16.47 20.03
C GLY A 453 8.70 15.97 18.96
N ARG A 454 9.06 16.07 17.67
CA ARG A 454 8.18 15.67 16.55
C ARG A 454 7.73 14.22 16.65
N THR A 455 6.53 13.91 16.18
CA THR A 455 5.96 12.54 16.25
C THR A 455 6.08 11.77 14.94
N TYR A 456 6.95 12.22 14.03
CA TYR A 456 7.23 11.62 12.74
C TYR A 456 8.72 11.76 12.42
N ARG A 457 9.27 10.84 11.63
CA ARG A 457 10.67 10.87 11.20
C ARG A 457 10.86 10.26 9.83
N LEU A 458 11.71 10.89 9.02
CA LEU A 458 12.13 10.42 7.71
C LEU A 458 13.38 9.55 7.88
N MET A 459 13.35 8.32 7.39
CA MET A 459 14.42 7.34 7.61
C MET A 459 15.07 6.93 6.30
N LEU A 460 16.40 6.81 6.30
CA LEU A 460 17.19 6.33 5.19
C LEU A 460 17.94 5.07 5.61
N ALA A 461 17.66 3.96 4.94
CA ALA A 461 18.46 2.75 5.02
C ALA A 461 19.50 2.72 3.90
N ARG A 462 20.74 2.39 4.25
CA ARG A 462 21.88 2.16 3.35
C ARG A 462 22.22 0.68 3.35
N LEU A 463 22.21 0.08 2.17
CA LEU A 463 22.58 -1.32 1.96
C LEU A 463 24.09 -1.37 1.72
N THR A 464 24.87 -1.41 2.78
CA THR A 464 26.30 -1.04 2.78
C THR A 464 27.21 -2.00 2.01
N SER A 465 26.75 -3.24 1.80
CA SER A 465 27.46 -4.24 1.00
C SER A 465 26.97 -4.32 -0.46
N ARG A 466 25.84 -3.68 -0.77
CA ARG A 466 25.20 -3.79 -2.09
C ARG A 466 25.94 -2.95 -3.11
N GLN A 467 26.22 -3.54 -4.26
CA GLN A 467 26.80 -2.80 -5.38
C GLN A 467 25.71 -2.01 -6.10
N PRO A 468 25.96 -0.73 -6.45
CA PRO A 468 25.06 0.06 -7.29
C PRO A 468 24.72 -0.67 -8.59
N THR A 469 23.45 -0.63 -8.97
CA THR A 469 22.95 -1.19 -10.23
C THR A 469 22.41 -0.08 -11.12
N ALA A 470 22.43 -0.28 -12.43
CA ALA A 470 21.72 0.64 -13.32
C ALA A 470 20.22 0.33 -13.28
N PRO A 471 19.35 1.36 -13.30
CA PRO A 471 17.92 1.16 -13.53
C PRO A 471 17.67 0.29 -14.76
N ALA A 472 16.67 -0.60 -14.68
CA ALA A 472 16.20 -1.34 -15.83
C ALA A 472 15.50 -0.40 -16.82
N THR A 473 15.50 -0.78 -18.10
CA THR A 473 14.81 -0.03 -19.14
C THR A 473 13.32 0.09 -18.83
N VAL A 474 12.82 1.32 -18.80
CA VAL A 474 11.40 1.61 -18.59
C VAL A 474 10.56 0.96 -19.68
N TYR A 475 9.57 0.18 -19.25
CA TYR A 475 8.51 -0.33 -20.09
C TYR A 475 7.63 0.83 -20.54
N ARG A 476 7.41 0.96 -21.84
CA ARG A 476 6.48 1.96 -22.37
C ARG A 476 5.07 1.40 -22.26
N ALA A 477 4.32 1.87 -21.27
CA ALA A 477 2.97 1.38 -21.07
C ALA A 477 2.05 1.80 -22.23
N PRO A 478 1.14 0.93 -22.68
CA PRO A 478 0.13 1.30 -23.66
C PRO A 478 -0.99 2.10 -23.00
N ASP A 479 -1.52 3.10 -23.70
CA ASP A 479 -2.72 3.85 -23.29
C ASP A 479 -3.95 2.93 -23.09
N LYS A 480 -3.99 1.76 -23.74
CA LYS A 480 -5.06 0.75 -23.60
C LYS A 480 -4.45 -0.56 -23.13
N ILE A 481 -4.88 -1.01 -21.96
CA ILE A 481 -4.44 -2.29 -21.37
C ILE A 481 -5.29 -3.43 -21.96
N PRO A 482 -4.71 -4.43 -22.65
CA PRO A 482 -5.48 -5.41 -23.44
C PRO A 482 -6.51 -6.23 -22.67
N TRP A 483 -6.28 -6.47 -21.38
CA TRP A 483 -7.18 -7.24 -20.51
C TRP A 483 -8.11 -6.36 -19.67
N ALA A 484 -7.81 -5.07 -19.52
CA ALA A 484 -8.58 -4.16 -18.68
C ALA A 484 -9.85 -3.67 -19.40
N THR A 485 -10.81 -3.15 -18.64
CA THR A 485 -12.05 -2.61 -19.18
C THR A 485 -11.87 -1.12 -19.52
N PRO A 486 -12.12 -0.67 -20.76
CA PRO A 486 -12.13 0.76 -21.09
C PRO A 486 -13.14 1.53 -20.23
N PHE A 487 -12.74 2.68 -19.70
CA PHE A 487 -13.55 3.48 -18.77
C PHE A 487 -13.65 4.95 -19.20
N PRO A 488 -14.30 5.24 -20.36
CA PRO A 488 -14.52 6.62 -20.80
C PRO A 488 -15.49 7.39 -19.89
N PRO A 489 -15.59 8.73 -20.00
CA PRO A 489 -16.55 9.51 -19.23
C PRO A 489 -17.99 8.99 -19.43
N GLY A 490 -18.72 8.82 -18.32
CA GLY A 490 -20.07 8.23 -18.31
C GLY A 490 -20.11 6.70 -18.29
N ALA A 491 -18.96 6.01 -18.31
CA ALA A 491 -18.92 4.56 -18.13
C ALA A 491 -19.37 4.15 -16.73
N THR A 492 -19.97 2.98 -16.63
CA THR A 492 -20.39 2.37 -15.36
C THR A 492 -19.46 1.22 -15.00
N ILE A 493 -19.30 0.97 -13.69
CA ILE A 493 -18.54 -0.18 -13.22
C ILE A 493 -19.33 -1.46 -13.51
N PRO A 494 -18.76 -2.45 -14.22
CA PRO A 494 -19.42 -3.72 -14.45
C PRO A 494 -19.74 -4.45 -13.14
N ALA A 495 -20.88 -5.13 -13.08
CA ALA A 495 -21.20 -6.01 -11.97
C ALA A 495 -20.15 -7.14 -11.89
N ARG A 496 -19.56 -7.34 -10.70
CA ARG A 496 -18.63 -8.42 -10.44
C ARG A 496 -19.40 -9.67 -10.03
N TYR A 497 -18.91 -10.84 -10.42
CA TYR A 497 -19.46 -12.11 -9.94
C TYR A 497 -19.34 -12.18 -8.42
N GLN A 498 -20.46 -12.49 -7.76
CA GLN A 498 -20.53 -12.81 -6.35
C GLN A 498 -21.00 -14.24 -6.21
N VAL A 499 -20.30 -15.04 -5.40
CA VAL A 499 -20.71 -16.42 -5.13
C VAL A 499 -22.09 -16.39 -4.45
N PRO A 500 -23.09 -17.10 -4.99
CA PRO A 500 -24.42 -17.09 -4.39
C PRO A 500 -24.45 -17.83 -3.06
N ALA A 501 -25.46 -17.52 -2.24
CA ALA A 501 -25.77 -18.30 -1.06
C ALA A 501 -26.17 -19.73 -1.44
N GLY A 502 -25.80 -20.71 -0.61
CA GLY A 502 -26.01 -22.12 -0.90
C GLY A 502 -25.10 -23.05 -0.10
N ASN A 503 -25.23 -24.34 -0.37
CA ASN A 503 -24.37 -25.38 0.20
C ASN A 503 -23.43 -25.90 -0.89
N TYR A 504 -22.14 -25.90 -0.58
CA TYR A 504 -21.10 -26.27 -1.51
C TYR A 504 -20.07 -27.22 -0.89
N THR A 505 -19.28 -27.83 -1.76
CA THR A 505 -18.07 -28.56 -1.38
C THR A 505 -16.87 -27.96 -2.12
N LEU A 506 -15.83 -27.59 -1.37
CA LEU A 506 -14.51 -27.29 -1.93
C LEU A 506 -13.63 -28.52 -1.74
N PHE A 507 -13.09 -29.07 -2.83
CA PHE A 507 -12.13 -30.17 -2.75
C PHE A 507 -10.72 -29.61 -2.65
N GLY A 508 -9.90 -30.19 -1.78
CA GLY A 508 -8.47 -29.86 -1.75
C GLY A 508 -7.80 -30.31 -3.05
N LYS A 509 -6.80 -29.55 -3.52
CA LYS A 509 -6.03 -29.86 -4.73
C LYS A 509 -5.30 -31.20 -4.62
N THR A 510 -4.98 -31.64 -3.40
CA THR A 510 -4.34 -32.92 -3.13
C THR A 510 -5.29 -33.93 -2.47
N THR A 511 -5.93 -33.57 -1.36
CA THR A 511 -6.83 -34.49 -0.64
C THR A 511 -7.87 -33.75 0.20
N GLY A 512 -8.89 -34.49 0.64
CA GLY A 512 -9.94 -34.03 1.54
C GLY A 512 -10.83 -32.95 0.94
N LEU A 513 -11.64 -32.36 1.80
CA LEU A 513 -12.66 -31.40 1.39
C LEU A 513 -13.03 -30.44 2.52
N ALA A 514 -13.70 -29.37 2.14
CA ALA A 514 -14.42 -28.45 3.02
C ALA A 514 -15.89 -28.41 2.59
N HIS A 515 -16.81 -28.68 3.51
CA HIS A 515 -18.23 -28.44 3.32
C HIS A 515 -18.54 -27.00 3.71
N VAL A 516 -19.12 -26.24 2.78
CA VAL A 516 -19.31 -24.80 2.92
C VAL A 516 -20.80 -24.48 2.86
N ARG A 517 -21.30 -23.72 3.82
CA ARG A 517 -22.63 -23.11 3.77
C ARG A 517 -22.48 -21.60 3.73
N LEU A 518 -23.03 -21.00 2.68
CA LEU A 518 -23.06 -19.56 2.46
C LEU A 518 -24.49 -19.07 2.68
N THR A 519 -24.67 -18.13 3.61
CA THR A 519 -25.99 -17.57 3.95
C THR A 519 -26.10 -16.14 3.41
N ALA A 520 -27.16 -15.86 2.64
CA ALA A 520 -27.41 -14.52 2.10
C ALA A 520 -27.71 -13.50 3.20
N TYR A 521 -27.36 -12.25 2.95
CA TYR A 521 -27.77 -11.15 3.82
C TYR A 521 -29.22 -10.73 3.51
N PRO A 522 -30.14 -10.73 4.50
CA PRO A 522 -31.52 -10.33 4.23
C PRO A 522 -31.60 -8.83 3.93
N GLY A 523 -32.09 -8.46 2.74
CA GLY A 523 -32.35 -7.07 2.36
C GLY A 523 -31.12 -6.20 2.07
N LEU A 524 -29.90 -6.70 2.32
CA LEU A 524 -28.63 -6.12 1.90
C LEU A 524 -28.01 -7.11 0.92
N GLY A 525 -27.53 -6.68 -0.25
CA GLY A 525 -26.88 -7.61 -1.18
C GLY A 525 -25.68 -8.32 -0.54
N GLY A 526 -25.30 -9.51 -1.03
CA GLY A 526 -24.13 -10.26 -0.56
C GLY A 526 -24.41 -11.31 0.51
N LEU A 527 -23.35 -11.70 1.24
CA LEU A 527 -23.37 -12.78 2.21
C LEU A 527 -23.36 -12.26 3.65
N LYS A 528 -24.13 -12.92 4.51
CA LYS A 528 -24.17 -12.68 5.95
C LYS A 528 -23.31 -13.64 6.74
N ALA A 529 -23.27 -14.90 6.36
CA ALA A 529 -22.54 -15.90 7.13
C ALA A 529 -21.87 -16.94 6.25
N VAL A 530 -20.74 -17.44 6.73
CA VAL A 530 -19.99 -18.54 6.16
C VAL A 530 -19.76 -19.58 7.25
N ASP A 531 -20.24 -20.80 7.02
CA ASP A 531 -19.92 -21.96 7.85
C ASP A 531 -19.09 -22.95 7.03
N VAL A 532 -17.99 -23.44 7.59
CA VAL A 532 -17.09 -24.38 6.95
C VAL A 532 -16.77 -25.53 7.88
N ASN A 533 -16.85 -26.77 7.38
CA ASN A 533 -16.35 -27.96 8.06
C ASN A 533 -15.31 -28.66 7.18
N TYR A 534 -14.09 -28.75 7.68
CA TYR A 534 -12.92 -29.31 7.01
C TYR A 534 -12.71 -30.76 7.41
N THR A 535 -12.57 -31.62 6.41
CA THR A 535 -12.23 -33.04 6.58
C THR A 535 -10.96 -33.34 5.79
N ASN A 536 -9.82 -33.33 6.50
CA ASN A 536 -8.50 -33.64 5.94
C ASN A 536 -8.17 -32.79 4.70
N TYR A 537 -8.62 -31.53 4.67
CA TYR A 537 -8.43 -30.66 3.52
C TYR A 537 -6.93 -30.36 3.34
N SER A 538 -6.42 -30.54 2.13
CA SER A 538 -5.05 -30.17 1.79
C SER A 538 -4.91 -29.82 0.31
N ASP A 539 -4.33 -28.65 0.06
CA ASP A 539 -3.95 -28.22 -1.28
C ASP A 539 -2.53 -28.63 -1.65
N ASP A 540 -1.62 -28.73 -0.69
CA ASP A 540 -0.18 -28.95 -0.92
C ASP A 540 0.31 -30.35 -0.54
N GLY A 541 -0.54 -31.18 0.08
CA GLY A 541 -0.20 -32.51 0.56
C GLY A 541 0.73 -32.53 1.77
N GLN A 542 0.98 -31.38 2.40
CA GLN A 542 1.85 -31.24 3.56
C GLN A 542 1.13 -30.66 4.77
N HIS A 543 0.10 -29.85 4.55
CA HIS A 543 -0.72 -29.26 5.60
C HIS A 543 -2.13 -29.84 5.51
N PHE A 544 -2.58 -30.49 6.58
CA PHE A 544 -3.88 -31.16 6.63
C PHE A 544 -4.80 -30.51 7.65
N ILE A 545 -5.91 -29.95 7.18
CA ILE A 545 -6.82 -29.11 7.97
C ILE A 545 -8.07 -29.90 8.34
N HIS A 546 -8.42 -29.82 9.63
CA HIS A 546 -9.60 -30.46 10.22
C HIS A 546 -10.37 -29.48 11.10
N GLY A 547 -11.65 -29.76 11.32
CA GLY A 547 -12.49 -29.01 12.25
C GLY A 547 -13.41 -28.03 11.53
N TYR A 548 -13.77 -26.93 12.17
CA TYR A 548 -14.77 -26.00 11.63
C TYR A 548 -14.43 -24.53 11.86
N GLU A 549 -15.00 -23.67 11.02
CA GLU A 549 -15.11 -22.24 11.25
C GLU A 549 -16.52 -21.76 10.89
N SER A 550 -17.06 -20.84 11.68
CA SER A 550 -18.32 -20.14 11.40
C SER A 550 -18.13 -18.67 11.68
N VAL A 551 -18.41 -17.83 10.70
CA VAL A 551 -18.33 -16.37 10.81
C VAL A 551 -19.64 -15.76 10.34
N THR A 552 -20.26 -14.95 11.19
CA THR A 552 -21.45 -14.15 10.85
C THR A 552 -21.10 -12.67 10.90
N LEU A 553 -21.36 -11.97 9.81
CA LEU A 553 -21.23 -10.53 9.67
C LEU A 553 -22.56 -9.85 9.99
N THR A 554 -22.49 -8.81 10.82
CA THR A 554 -23.55 -7.84 11.01
C THR A 554 -23.04 -6.45 10.61
N LEU A 555 -23.69 -5.86 9.61
CA LEU A 555 -23.46 -4.50 9.13
C LEU A 555 -24.51 -3.56 9.72
N SER A 556 -24.10 -2.31 9.98
CA SER A 556 -25.03 -1.23 10.32
C SER A 556 -25.51 -0.52 9.05
N THR A 557 -26.82 -0.28 8.95
CA THR A 557 -27.39 0.52 7.85
C THR A 557 -27.01 2.00 7.93
N SER A 558 -26.73 2.51 9.14
CA SER A 558 -26.29 3.90 9.35
C SER A 558 -24.77 4.08 9.22
N ASN A 559 -24.01 2.99 9.31
CA ASN A 559 -22.56 3.00 9.16
C ASN A 559 -22.08 1.70 8.48
N PRO A 560 -21.97 1.67 7.14
CA PRO A 560 -21.55 0.49 6.41
C PRO A 560 -20.08 0.10 6.64
N TRP A 561 -19.27 0.98 7.25
CA TRP A 561 -17.86 0.72 7.59
C TRP A 561 -17.71 -0.05 8.90
N LEU A 562 -18.72 -0.01 9.77
CA LEU A 562 -18.74 -0.75 11.02
C LEU A 562 -19.08 -2.22 10.76
N ASN A 563 -18.09 -3.07 10.98
CA ASN A 563 -18.20 -4.52 10.87
C ASN A 563 -18.31 -5.13 12.26
N LYS A 564 -19.35 -5.94 12.48
CA LYS A 564 -19.45 -6.81 13.65
C LYS A 564 -19.37 -8.26 13.20
N LEU A 565 -18.42 -9.01 13.75
CA LEU A 565 -18.25 -10.43 13.45
C LEU A 565 -18.52 -11.27 14.69
N ASP A 566 -19.39 -12.25 14.55
CA ASP A 566 -19.52 -13.37 15.49
C ASP A 566 -18.77 -14.56 14.89
N TRP A 567 -17.68 -14.96 15.54
CA TRP A 567 -16.75 -15.97 15.04
C TRP A 567 -16.63 -17.15 16.01
N TYR A 568 -16.82 -18.36 15.50
CA TYR A 568 -16.49 -19.62 16.15
C TYR A 568 -15.45 -20.38 15.32
N SER A 569 -14.35 -20.81 15.94
CA SER A 569 -13.27 -21.55 15.28
C SER A 569 -12.83 -22.72 16.14
N GLY A 570 -12.70 -23.88 15.51
CA GLY A 570 -12.26 -25.12 16.12
C GLY A 570 -11.37 -25.88 15.16
N LEU A 571 -10.35 -25.21 14.63
CA LEU A 571 -9.46 -25.78 13.61
C LEU A 571 -8.22 -26.42 14.21
N THR A 572 -7.80 -27.51 13.59
CA THR A 572 -6.49 -28.14 13.80
C THR A 572 -5.80 -28.40 12.47
N GLN A 573 -4.47 -28.30 12.48
CA GLN A 573 -3.58 -28.56 11.36
C GLN A 573 -2.55 -29.59 11.77
N THR A 574 -2.32 -30.56 10.90
CA THR A 574 -1.23 -31.54 11.06
C THR A 574 -0.36 -31.61 9.80
N GLY A 575 0.77 -32.31 9.89
CA GLY A 575 1.70 -32.51 8.78
C GLY A 575 3.00 -31.73 8.98
N ALA A 576 3.30 -30.78 8.08
CA ALA A 576 4.54 -29.99 8.10
C ALA A 576 4.69 -29.11 9.35
N VAL A 577 3.58 -28.63 9.92
CA VAL A 577 3.50 -27.96 11.22
C VAL A 577 2.31 -28.51 12.00
N ASN A 578 2.37 -28.38 13.32
CA ASN A 578 1.21 -28.64 14.18
C ASN A 578 0.62 -27.31 14.64
N ALA A 579 -0.60 -27.00 14.20
CA ALA A 579 -1.24 -25.74 14.52
C ALA A 579 -2.71 -25.89 14.90
N SER A 580 -3.25 -24.90 15.60
CA SER A 580 -4.67 -24.81 15.92
C SER A 580 -5.13 -23.36 15.87
N LYS A 581 -6.37 -23.12 15.45
CA LYS A 581 -7.03 -21.83 15.55
C LYS A 581 -8.36 -22.02 16.26
N LEU A 582 -8.44 -21.49 17.48
CA LEU A 582 -9.49 -21.84 18.44
C LEU A 582 -10.13 -20.58 19.01
N THR A 583 -11.46 -20.60 19.13
CA THR A 583 -12.20 -19.63 19.92
C THR A 583 -12.48 -20.14 21.34
N GLY A 584 -12.66 -19.21 22.29
CA GLY A 584 -13.17 -19.55 23.63
C GLY A 584 -14.60 -20.11 23.61
N PRO A 585 -15.14 -20.62 24.74
CA PRO A 585 -16.46 -21.25 24.81
C PRO A 585 -17.64 -20.38 24.33
N GLY A 586 -17.52 -19.06 24.45
CA GLY A 586 -18.52 -18.10 23.96
C GLY A 586 -18.38 -17.70 22.49
N GLY A 587 -17.26 -18.06 21.85
CA GLY A 587 -16.85 -17.52 20.55
C GLY A 587 -15.91 -16.31 20.69
N PHE A 588 -15.68 -15.64 19.56
CA PHE A 588 -14.99 -14.38 19.43
C PHE A 588 -15.91 -13.37 18.72
N HIS A 589 -16.23 -12.28 19.41
CA HIS A 589 -17.15 -11.25 18.93
C HIS A 589 -16.37 -9.96 18.71
N LEU A 590 -16.14 -9.60 17.45
CA LEU A 590 -15.37 -8.43 17.05
C LEU A 590 -16.29 -7.32 16.58
N SER A 591 -15.98 -6.08 16.95
CA SER A 591 -16.53 -4.86 16.37
C SER A 591 -15.36 -3.98 15.94
N ILE A 592 -15.34 -3.59 14.66
CA ILE A 592 -14.30 -2.72 14.12
C ILE A 592 -14.85 -1.88 12.98
N ASP A 593 -14.49 -0.61 12.95
CA ASP A 593 -14.82 0.31 11.86
C ASP A 593 -13.63 0.42 10.90
N ALA A 594 -13.89 0.25 9.60
CA ALA A 594 -12.85 0.27 8.57
C ALA A 594 -12.15 1.64 8.42
N LEU A 595 -12.77 2.73 8.87
CA LEU A 595 -12.21 4.09 8.81
C LEU A 595 -11.41 4.46 10.07
N THR A 596 -11.77 3.93 11.23
CA THR A 596 -11.05 4.25 12.50
C THR A 596 -10.12 3.14 12.97
N ASN A 597 -10.38 1.90 12.56
CA ASN A 597 -9.57 0.72 12.88
C ASN A 597 -9.34 0.47 14.39
N ILE A 598 -10.33 0.78 15.22
CA ILE A 598 -10.29 0.45 16.65
C ILE A 598 -10.90 -0.94 16.85
N LEU A 599 -10.09 -1.89 17.34
CA LEU A 599 -10.55 -3.23 17.68
C LEU A 599 -11.27 -3.21 19.02
N GLU A 600 -12.52 -3.67 19.02
CA GLU A 600 -13.29 -3.99 20.22
C GLU A 600 -13.74 -5.43 20.15
N ALA A 601 -13.38 -6.24 21.15
CA ALA A 601 -13.74 -7.65 21.16
C ALA A 601 -14.28 -8.13 22.51
N ASN A 602 -15.11 -9.18 22.45
CA ASN A 602 -15.49 -10.00 23.58
C ASN A 602 -15.25 -11.48 23.23
N GLY A 603 -14.79 -12.29 24.18
CA GLY A 603 -14.32 -13.64 23.93
C GLY A 603 -12.87 -13.69 23.42
N THR A 604 -12.46 -14.83 22.86
CA THR A 604 -11.06 -15.05 22.44
C THR A 604 -10.95 -15.76 21.11
N LEU A 605 -9.95 -15.38 20.31
CA LEU A 605 -9.49 -16.13 19.14
C LEU A 605 -7.97 -16.26 19.24
N THR A 606 -7.50 -17.49 19.28
CA THR A 606 -6.09 -17.81 19.50
C THR A 606 -5.61 -18.75 18.41
N THR A 607 -4.46 -18.42 17.82
CA THR A 607 -3.75 -19.33 16.92
C THR A 607 -2.49 -19.83 17.62
N THR A 608 -2.27 -21.14 17.61
CA THR A 608 -1.06 -21.79 18.12
C THR A 608 -0.35 -22.48 16.97
N ILE A 609 0.96 -22.27 16.82
CA ILE A 609 1.79 -22.90 15.78
C ILE A 609 3.04 -23.46 16.46
N ASP A 610 3.23 -24.78 16.41
CA ASP A 610 4.37 -25.48 17.02
C ASP A 610 4.63 -25.06 18.48
N GLY A 611 3.54 -24.83 19.23
CA GLY A 611 3.57 -24.43 20.64
C GLY A 611 3.65 -22.91 20.88
N VAL A 612 3.88 -22.09 19.85
CA VAL A 612 3.86 -20.61 19.96
C VAL A 612 2.43 -20.11 19.88
N ILE A 613 2.01 -19.34 20.89
CA ILE A 613 0.64 -18.84 21.03
C ILE A 613 0.55 -17.39 20.56
N TYR A 614 -0.41 -17.11 19.69
CA TYR A 614 -0.76 -15.77 19.21
C TYR A 614 -2.20 -15.44 19.62
N THR A 615 -2.38 -14.41 20.43
CA THR A 615 -3.68 -13.94 20.91
C THR A 615 -4.09 -12.65 20.23
N GLN A 616 -5.40 -12.38 20.16
CA GLN A 616 -5.88 -11.10 19.67
C GLN A 616 -5.35 -9.92 20.51
N PRO A 617 -5.29 -8.70 19.96
CA PRO A 617 -5.02 -7.49 20.71
C PRO A 617 -6.05 -7.24 21.82
N ALA A 618 -5.66 -6.48 22.85
CA ALA A 618 -6.62 -5.94 23.81
C ALA A 618 -7.49 -4.87 23.14
N ASN A 619 -8.68 -4.63 23.68
CA ASN A 619 -9.59 -3.61 23.16
C ASN A 619 -8.93 -2.23 23.16
N GLY A 620 -9.11 -1.51 22.07
CA GLY A 620 -8.49 -0.20 21.86
C GLY A 620 -6.97 -0.21 21.63
N THR A 621 -6.31 -1.36 21.46
CA THR A 621 -4.83 -1.45 21.35
C THR A 621 -4.30 -1.84 20.00
#